data_AF-D4J954-F1
#
_entry.id   AF-D4J954-F1
#
_cell.length_a   1.000
_cell.length_b   1.000
_cell.length_c   1.000
_cell.angle_alpha   90.00
_cell.angle_beta   90.00
_cell.angle_gamma   90.00
#
_symmetry.space_group_name_H-M   'P 1'
#
loop_
_entity.id
_entity.type
_entity.pdbx_description
1 polymer ?
#
loop_
_entity_poly.entity_id
_entity_poly.type
_entity_poly.pdbx_seq_one_letter_code
_entity_poly.pdbx_strand_id
1 'polypeptide(L)'
;MGSFSWLRADRLTKRKNIAKGDSYKILIPKEFGGGYIKDVYHDYGMVFLGEGEEEADLFGILAYWNKCKGMTYDSETYPSTMADILEYGRTYLQSNRCAGIEIGTYKEDIDKLKYPLKLVSASYEGTYEECDGISYTDPDQGFYKTYWQPKD
;
A
#
# COMPACT_ATOMS: atom_id res chain seq x y z
N MET A 1 7.09 0.84 17.72
CA MET A 1 6.68 0.11 16.49
C MET A 1 7.84 0.18 15.51
N GLY A 2 8.18 -0.92 14.84
CA GLY A 2 9.26 -0.97 13.86
C GLY A 2 8.87 -0.29 12.54
N SER A 3 9.86 0.16 11.78
CA SER A 3 9.68 0.68 10.42
C SER A 3 9.19 -0.45 9.50
N PHE A 4 8.39 -0.11 8.50
CA PHE A 4 8.03 -1.02 7.41
C PHE A 4 8.42 -0.36 6.11
N SER A 5 8.54 -1.12 5.04
CA SER A 5 8.73 -0.57 3.70
C SER A 5 8.39 -1.63 2.68
N TRP A 6 8.26 -1.21 1.42
CA TRP A 6 7.94 -2.06 0.30
C TRP A 6 8.87 -1.78 -0.86
N LEU A 7 9.03 -2.80 -1.70
CA LEU A 7 9.63 -2.68 -3.02
C LEU A 7 8.65 -1.96 -3.95
N ARG A 8 9.18 -1.14 -4.85
CA ARG A 8 8.37 -0.57 -5.94
C ARG A 8 7.92 -1.67 -6.89
N ALA A 9 6.67 -1.58 -7.32
CA ALA A 9 6.10 -2.44 -8.35
C ALA A 9 6.66 -2.08 -9.75
N ASP A 10 7.08 -0.84 -9.97
CA ASP A 10 7.76 -0.42 -11.20
C ASP A 10 9.29 -0.35 -11.04
N ARG A 11 9.97 -0.21 -12.19
CA ARG A 11 11.43 -0.02 -12.27
C ARG A 11 11.83 1.25 -13.02
N LEU A 12 10.99 2.30 -12.99
CA LEU A 12 11.29 3.57 -13.67
C LEU A 12 12.45 4.32 -13.02
N THR A 13 12.72 4.05 -11.75
CA THR A 13 13.86 4.60 -11.02
C THR A 13 14.89 3.52 -10.72
N LYS A 14 16.14 3.91 -10.49
CA LYS A 14 17.18 3.01 -9.95
C LYS A 14 16.88 2.52 -8.52
N ARG A 15 15.93 3.15 -7.83
CA ARG A 15 15.58 2.88 -6.43
C ARG A 15 14.60 1.70 -6.38
N LYS A 16 14.97 0.67 -5.63
CA LYS A 16 14.18 -0.55 -5.48
C LYS A 16 13.08 -0.40 -4.42
N ASN A 17 13.43 -0.02 -3.19
CA ASN A 17 12.47 0.18 -2.11
C ASN A 17 12.00 1.63 -1.96
N ILE A 18 10.81 1.82 -1.39
CA ILE A 18 10.27 3.13 -1.01
C ILE A 18 10.84 3.48 0.37
N ALA A 19 11.67 4.51 0.44
CA ALA A 19 12.28 4.97 1.68
C ALA A 19 11.67 6.30 2.13
N LYS A 20 11.83 6.66 3.41
CA LYS A 20 11.30 7.90 3.98
C LYS A 20 11.66 9.12 3.10
N GLY A 21 10.66 9.95 2.81
CA GLY A 21 10.78 11.14 1.96
C GLY A 21 10.66 10.88 0.45
N ASP A 22 10.57 9.63 0.00
CA ASP A 22 10.31 9.33 -1.41
C ASP A 22 8.84 9.66 -1.74
N SER A 23 8.59 10.39 -2.83
CA SER A 23 7.24 10.51 -3.40
C SER A 23 6.89 9.27 -4.20
N TYR A 24 5.67 8.79 -4.05
CA TYR A 24 5.18 7.56 -4.67
C TYR A 24 3.69 7.65 -4.99
N LYS A 25 3.21 6.70 -5.79
CA LYS A 25 1.78 6.48 -6.03
C LYS A 25 1.37 5.12 -5.48
N ILE A 26 0.18 5.05 -4.90
CA ILE A 26 -0.55 3.82 -4.60
C ILE A 26 -1.55 3.65 -5.74
N LEU A 27 -1.35 2.65 -6.59
CA LEU A 27 -2.32 2.36 -7.64
C LEU A 27 -3.56 1.70 -7.02
N ILE A 28 -4.75 2.15 -7.41
CA ILE A 28 -6.02 1.65 -6.89
C ILE A 28 -6.62 0.67 -7.91
N PRO A 29 -7.02 -0.56 -7.52
CA PRO A 29 -7.72 -1.46 -8.43
C PRO A 29 -9.05 -0.89 -8.90
N LYS A 30 -9.44 -1.19 -10.14
CA LYS A 30 -10.70 -0.75 -10.75
C LYS A 30 -11.94 -1.20 -9.96
N GLU A 31 -11.89 -2.36 -9.28
CA GLU A 31 -12.98 -2.81 -8.38
C GLU A 31 -13.28 -1.78 -7.27
N PHE A 32 -12.28 -1.00 -6.85
CA PHE A 32 -12.41 0.04 -5.81
C PHE A 32 -12.50 1.46 -6.39
N GLY A 33 -12.76 1.62 -7.68
CA GLY A 33 -12.90 2.92 -8.35
C GLY A 33 -11.72 3.33 -9.24
N GLY A 34 -10.59 2.63 -9.16
CA GLY A 34 -9.42 2.90 -10.00
C GLY A 34 -8.68 4.20 -9.64
N GLY A 35 -7.69 4.57 -10.47
CA GLY A 35 -6.86 5.75 -10.25
C GLY A 35 -5.66 5.48 -9.35
N TYR A 36 -5.23 6.50 -8.61
CA TYR A 36 -4.11 6.40 -7.67
C TYR A 36 -4.23 7.42 -6.53
N ILE A 37 -3.61 7.11 -5.39
CA ILE A 37 -3.25 8.08 -4.36
C ILE A 37 -1.79 8.46 -4.57
N LYS A 38 -1.44 9.74 -4.45
CA LYS A 38 -0.05 10.21 -4.47
C LYS A 38 0.32 10.75 -3.11
N ASP A 39 1.45 10.32 -2.58
CA ASP A 39 1.89 10.72 -1.25
C ASP A 39 3.43 10.75 -1.14
N VAL A 40 3.93 11.17 0.02
CA VAL A 40 5.32 11.09 0.46
C VAL A 40 5.44 10.02 1.52
N TYR A 41 6.43 9.15 1.42
CA TYR A 41 6.55 8.04 2.35
C TYR A 41 7.09 8.46 3.73
N HIS A 42 6.42 8.04 4.80
CA HIS A 42 6.70 8.48 6.18
C HIS A 42 7.29 7.43 7.13
N ASP A 43 7.77 6.28 6.62
CA ASP A 43 8.53 5.21 7.34
C ASP A 43 7.72 4.04 7.93
N TYR A 44 6.41 4.18 8.15
CA TYR A 44 5.61 3.13 8.81
C TYR A 44 4.30 2.79 8.09
N GLY A 45 4.20 3.17 6.81
CA GLY A 45 3.06 2.79 5.97
C GLY A 45 1.79 3.61 6.16
N MET A 46 1.87 4.73 6.90
CA MET A 46 0.80 5.71 6.92
C MET A 46 0.73 6.46 5.58
N VAL A 47 -0.49 6.79 5.20
CA VAL A 47 -0.86 7.59 4.03
C VAL A 47 -1.58 8.83 4.57
N PHE A 48 -1.30 10.00 3.98
CA PHE A 48 -1.86 11.30 4.42
C PHE A 48 -1.48 11.66 5.87
N LEU A 49 -0.26 11.29 6.29
CA LEU A 49 0.20 11.53 7.67
C LEU A 49 0.16 13.03 8.01
N GLY A 50 -0.53 13.36 9.10
CA GLY A 50 -0.71 14.74 9.57
C GLY A 50 -1.94 15.44 8.98
N GLU A 51 -2.74 14.77 8.14
CA GLU A 51 -3.98 15.30 7.57
C GLU A 51 -5.22 14.96 8.42
N GLY A 52 -5.02 14.41 9.63
CA GLY A 52 -6.07 14.23 10.63
C GLY A 52 -7.01 13.07 10.30
N GLU A 53 -8.29 13.37 10.04
CA GLU A 53 -9.31 12.34 9.81
C GLU A 53 -9.12 11.57 8.49
N GLU A 54 -8.32 12.10 7.57
CA GLU A 54 -7.97 11.48 6.30
C GLU A 54 -6.78 10.50 6.42
N GLU A 55 -6.14 10.39 7.59
CA GLU A 55 -5.04 9.46 7.81
C GLU A 55 -5.47 8.01 7.55
N ALA A 56 -4.65 7.32 6.75
CA ALA A 56 -4.86 5.92 6.41
C ALA A 56 -3.58 5.10 6.61
N ASP A 57 -3.70 3.77 6.59
CA ASP A 57 -2.58 2.84 6.66
C ASP A 57 -2.61 1.85 5.48
N LEU A 58 -1.47 1.62 4.84
CA LEU A 58 -1.32 0.76 3.67
C LEU A 58 -1.73 -0.69 3.94
N PHE A 59 -1.44 -1.25 5.12
CA PHE A 59 -1.91 -2.59 5.48
C PHE A 59 -3.41 -2.58 5.73
N GLY A 60 -3.95 -1.56 6.38
CA GLY A 60 -5.40 -1.41 6.53
C GLY A 60 -6.11 -1.36 5.18
N ILE A 61 -5.60 -0.58 4.22
CA ILE A 61 -6.10 -0.52 2.85
C ILE A 61 -6.02 -1.90 2.17
N LEU A 62 -4.88 -2.58 2.27
CA LEU A 62 -4.69 -3.93 1.73
C LEU A 62 -5.71 -4.93 2.28
N ALA A 63 -6.00 -4.86 3.58
CA ALA A 63 -6.99 -5.71 4.24
C ALA A 63 -8.39 -5.44 3.70
N TYR A 64 -8.74 -4.17 3.45
CA TYR A 64 -10.02 -3.80 2.86
C TYR A 64 -10.19 -4.38 1.47
N TRP A 65 -9.18 -4.20 0.61
CA TRP A 65 -9.22 -4.69 -0.77
C TRP A 65 -9.41 -6.21 -0.82
N ASN A 66 -8.82 -6.95 0.12
CA ASN A 66 -8.90 -8.41 0.15
C ASN A 66 -10.01 -8.96 1.07
N LYS A 67 -10.90 -8.10 1.58
CA LYS A 67 -12.07 -8.46 2.39
C LYS A 67 -11.70 -9.34 3.58
N CYS A 68 -10.66 -8.94 4.32
CA CYS A 68 -10.28 -9.64 5.55
C CYS A 68 -11.45 -9.73 6.53
N LYS A 69 -11.45 -10.76 7.38
CA LYS A 69 -12.52 -10.95 8.38
C LYS A 69 -12.32 -10.00 9.56
N GLY A 70 -13.42 -9.51 10.13
CA GLY A 70 -13.40 -8.73 11.37
C GLY A 70 -12.92 -7.29 11.20
N MET A 71 -13.00 -6.74 9.98
CA MET A 71 -12.69 -5.32 9.73
C MET A 71 -13.68 -4.40 10.46
N THR A 72 -13.14 -3.34 11.06
CA THR A 72 -13.90 -2.27 11.74
C THR A 72 -14.11 -1.09 10.80
N TYR A 73 -15.35 -0.65 10.60
CA TYR A 73 -15.72 0.50 9.78
C TYR A 73 -16.95 1.23 10.36
N ASP A 74 -17.11 2.50 9.99
CA ASP A 74 -18.17 3.40 10.47
C ASP A 74 -19.28 3.61 9.43
N SER A 75 -19.76 2.53 8.83
CA SER A 75 -20.85 2.55 7.83
C SER A 75 -21.77 1.34 8.00
N GLU A 76 -23.00 1.41 7.48
CA GLU A 76 -23.95 0.29 7.55
C GLU A 76 -23.51 -0.91 6.69
N THR A 77 -22.80 -0.62 5.59
CA THR A 77 -22.30 -1.60 4.64
C THR A 77 -20.78 -1.58 4.60
N TYR A 78 -20.19 -2.70 4.18
CA TYR A 78 -18.74 -2.80 4.04
C TYR A 78 -18.22 -1.80 2.99
N PRO A 79 -17.24 -0.93 3.32
CA PRO A 79 -16.65 0.02 2.38
C PRO A 79 -16.14 -0.65 1.12
N SER A 80 -16.61 -0.20 -0.05
CA SER A 80 -16.42 -0.93 -1.32
C SER A 80 -15.67 -0.14 -2.38
N THR A 81 -15.59 1.18 -2.25
CA THR A 81 -14.72 2.04 -3.07
C THR A 81 -13.55 2.58 -2.25
N MET A 82 -12.51 3.07 -2.91
CA MET A 82 -11.39 3.69 -2.21
C MET A 82 -11.83 4.92 -1.40
N ALA A 83 -12.79 5.70 -1.93
CA ALA A 83 -13.37 6.83 -1.19
C ALA A 83 -14.05 6.36 0.11
N ASP A 84 -14.90 5.33 0.03
CA ASP A 84 -15.56 4.77 1.23
C ASP A 84 -14.53 4.19 2.22
N ILE A 85 -13.47 3.53 1.72
CA ILE A 85 -12.43 2.93 2.55
C ILE A 85 -11.67 4.01 3.32
N LEU A 86 -11.38 5.15 2.69
CA LEU A 86 -10.72 6.27 3.36
C LEU A 86 -11.64 6.92 4.40
N GLU A 87 -12.90 7.17 4.04
CA GLU A 87 -13.85 7.89 4.89
C GLU A 87 -14.33 7.05 6.08
N TYR A 88 -14.73 5.79 5.83
CA TYR A 88 -15.39 4.93 6.80
C TYR A 88 -14.56 3.73 7.22
N GLY A 89 -13.52 3.36 6.47
CA GLY A 89 -12.80 2.11 6.68
C GLY A 89 -11.90 2.10 7.91
N ARG A 90 -11.55 3.26 8.48
CA ARG A 90 -10.70 3.33 9.69
C ARG A 90 -9.43 2.47 9.56
N THR A 91 -8.77 2.59 8.41
CA THR A 91 -7.66 1.71 8.02
C THR A 91 -6.47 1.76 8.99
N TYR A 92 -6.29 2.90 9.66
CA TYR A 92 -5.28 3.15 10.68
C TYR A 92 -5.51 2.38 12.00
N LEU A 93 -6.73 1.87 12.26
CA LEU A 93 -7.00 1.13 13.50
C LEU A 93 -6.10 -0.11 13.57
N GLN A 94 -5.50 -0.33 14.73
CA GLN A 94 -4.54 -1.42 14.92
C GLN A 94 -5.12 -2.80 14.58
N SER A 95 -6.43 -3.03 14.76
CA SER A 95 -7.12 -4.26 14.35
C SER A 95 -7.11 -4.45 12.83
N ASN A 96 -7.51 -3.43 12.07
CA ASN A 96 -7.54 -3.44 10.60
C ASN A 96 -6.12 -3.56 10.03
N ARG A 97 -5.18 -2.83 10.62
CA ARG A 97 -3.76 -2.91 10.29
C ARG A 97 -3.20 -4.32 10.53
N CYS A 98 -3.49 -4.95 11.67
CA CYS A 98 -3.10 -6.34 11.95
C CYS A 98 -3.63 -7.32 10.89
N ALA A 99 -4.89 -7.18 10.50
CA ALA A 99 -5.48 -8.03 9.46
C ALA A 99 -4.76 -7.89 8.11
N GLY A 100 -4.25 -6.69 7.79
CA GLY A 100 -3.43 -6.47 6.60
C GLY A 100 -2.02 -7.03 6.73
N ILE A 101 -1.39 -6.88 7.89
CA ILE A 101 -0.05 -7.44 8.18
C ILE A 101 -0.06 -8.97 8.03
N GLU A 102 -1.13 -9.63 8.50
CA GLU A 102 -1.29 -11.09 8.42
C GLU A 102 -1.18 -11.62 6.98
N ILE A 103 -1.68 -10.85 6.00
CA ILE A 103 -1.71 -11.26 4.59
C ILE A 103 -0.64 -10.59 3.72
N GLY A 104 -0.03 -9.51 4.22
CA GLY A 104 0.79 -8.59 3.43
C GLY A 104 2.28 -8.58 3.76
N THR A 105 2.76 -9.51 4.61
CA THR A 105 4.15 -9.53 5.08
C THR A 105 5.02 -10.56 4.34
N TYR A 106 4.52 -11.78 4.16
CA TYR A 106 5.28 -12.86 3.55
C TYR A 106 4.99 -12.95 2.06
N LYS A 107 6.04 -13.22 1.28
CA LYS A 107 5.93 -13.28 -0.18
C LYS A 107 4.87 -14.28 -0.62
N GLU A 108 4.86 -15.45 0.01
CA GLU A 108 3.98 -16.57 -0.33
C GLU A 108 2.50 -16.21 -0.09
N ASP A 109 2.21 -15.31 0.84
CA ASP A 109 0.85 -14.85 1.10
C ASP A 109 0.47 -13.69 0.19
N ILE A 110 1.40 -12.76 -0.06
CA ILE A 110 1.24 -11.69 -1.04
C ILE A 110 0.94 -12.27 -2.44
N ASP A 111 1.61 -13.34 -2.83
CA ASP A 111 1.42 -14.01 -4.13
C ASP A 111 0.00 -14.58 -4.32
N LYS A 112 -0.74 -14.82 -3.22
CA LYS A 112 -2.12 -15.36 -3.25
C LYS A 112 -3.18 -14.26 -3.27
N LEU A 113 -2.80 -13.01 -3.05
CA LEU A 113 -3.74 -11.90 -2.96
C LEU A 113 -4.39 -11.63 -4.30
N LYS A 114 -5.71 -11.39 -4.28
CA LYS A 114 -6.42 -10.88 -5.45
C LYS A 114 -5.98 -9.45 -5.75
N TYR A 115 -5.76 -8.66 -4.69
CA TYR A 115 -5.41 -7.26 -4.76
C TYR A 115 -4.18 -6.93 -3.91
N PRO A 116 -2.97 -7.36 -4.32
CA PRO A 116 -1.74 -6.95 -3.65
C PRO A 116 -1.50 -5.44 -3.82
N LEU A 117 -0.72 -4.85 -2.93
CA LEU A 117 -0.28 -3.47 -3.09
C LEU A 117 0.57 -3.31 -4.35
N LYS A 118 0.34 -2.21 -5.08
CA LYS A 118 1.17 -1.77 -6.21
C LYS A 118 1.59 -0.33 -5.96
N LEU A 119 2.73 -0.19 -5.29
CA LEU A 119 3.33 1.09 -4.96
C LEU A 119 4.39 1.41 -6.02
N VAL A 120 4.19 2.52 -6.72
CA VAL A 120 5.00 2.88 -7.89
C VAL A 120 5.64 4.26 -7.73
N SER A 121 6.64 4.53 -8.57
CA SER A 121 7.25 5.84 -8.73
C SER A 121 6.20 6.91 -9.02
N ALA A 122 6.37 8.11 -8.47
CA ALA A 122 5.42 9.21 -8.67
C ALA A 122 5.21 9.62 -10.14
N SER A 123 6.14 9.26 -11.03
CA SER A 123 6.10 9.48 -12.48
C SER A 123 5.54 8.30 -13.28
N TYR A 124 5.01 7.26 -12.62
CA TYR A 124 4.36 6.15 -13.31
C TYR A 124 3.00 6.60 -13.85
N GLU A 125 2.73 6.32 -15.13
CA GLU A 125 1.55 6.81 -15.85
C GLU A 125 0.50 5.72 -16.13
N GLY A 126 0.78 4.46 -15.78
CA GLY A 126 -0.16 3.35 -15.95
C GLY A 126 -1.17 3.22 -14.81
N THR A 127 -2.13 2.32 -15.00
CA THR A 127 -3.15 1.94 -14.02
C THR A 127 -2.73 0.74 -13.17
N TYR A 128 -3.52 0.39 -12.15
CA TYR A 128 -3.30 -0.81 -11.33
C TYR A 128 -3.30 -2.08 -12.20
N GLU A 129 -4.22 -2.19 -13.15
CA GLU A 129 -4.38 -3.36 -14.01
C GLU A 129 -3.25 -3.50 -15.04
N GLU A 130 -2.66 -2.39 -15.48
CA GLU A 130 -1.54 -2.38 -16.44
C GLU A 130 -0.16 -2.58 -15.77
N CYS A 131 -0.09 -2.43 -14.45
CA CYS A 131 1.15 -2.63 -13.70
C CYS A 131 1.38 -4.11 -13.40
N ASP A 132 2.28 -4.77 -14.11
CA ASP A 132 2.60 -6.19 -13.88
C ASP A 132 3.30 -6.46 -12.54
N GLY A 133 3.85 -5.42 -11.91
CA GLY A 133 4.60 -5.52 -10.67
C GLY A 133 3.74 -5.67 -9.42
N ILE A 134 4.37 -6.16 -8.36
CA ILE A 134 3.81 -6.29 -7.02
C ILE A 134 4.77 -5.66 -6.02
N SER A 135 4.23 -4.93 -5.04
CA SER A 135 5.00 -4.38 -3.93
C SER A 135 5.14 -5.38 -2.79
N TYR A 136 6.20 -6.17 -2.83
CA TYR A 136 6.61 -7.01 -1.71
C TYR A 136 7.20 -6.19 -0.57
N THR A 137 7.15 -6.71 0.65
CA THR A 137 7.83 -6.11 1.80
C THR A 137 9.33 -5.97 1.54
N ASP A 138 9.90 -4.83 1.91
CA ASP A 138 11.32 -4.59 1.86
C ASP A 138 12.02 -5.34 3.02
N PRO A 139 12.94 -6.27 2.75
CA PRO A 139 13.66 -7.00 3.80
C PRO A 139 14.42 -6.09 4.75
N ASP A 140 14.83 -4.92 4.25
CA ASP A 140 15.59 -3.91 4.97
C ASP A 140 14.69 -2.88 5.67
N GLN A 141 13.36 -3.06 5.63
CA GLN A 141 12.35 -2.26 6.34
C GLN A 141 12.43 -0.75 6.07
N GLY A 142 13.04 -0.34 4.95
CA GLY A 142 13.22 1.08 4.62
C GLY A 142 14.35 1.79 5.37
N PHE A 143 15.13 1.08 6.21
CA PHE A 143 16.25 1.67 6.97
C PHE A 143 17.31 2.29 6.06
N TYR A 144 17.49 1.71 4.89
CA TYR A 144 18.38 2.23 3.87
C TYR A 144 17.78 2.11 2.49
N LYS A 145 18.37 2.91 1.62
CA LYS A 145 18.01 3.02 0.23
C LYS A 145 18.58 1.81 -0.53
N THR A 146 17.73 0.91 -1.05
CA THR A 146 18.13 -0.25 -1.88
C THR A 146 17.97 0.01 -3.38
N TYR A 147 18.78 -0.63 -4.21
CA TYR A 147 18.84 -0.38 -5.65
C TYR A 147 18.59 -1.65 -6.45
N TRP A 148 18.03 -1.51 -7.64
CA TRP A 148 17.96 -2.63 -8.58
C TRP A 148 19.37 -3.00 -9.02
N GLN A 149 19.60 -4.30 -9.25
CA GLN A 149 20.81 -4.70 -9.95
C GLN A 149 20.81 -4.08 -11.34
N PRO A 150 21.97 -3.64 -11.85
CA PRO A 150 22.10 -3.26 -13.25
C PRO A 150 21.52 -4.38 -14.12
N LYS A 151 20.76 -4.02 -15.14
CA LYS A 151 20.46 -4.98 -16.21
C LYS A 151 21.78 -5.16 -16.97
N ASP A 152 22.24 -6.39 -17.06
CA ASP A 152 23.34 -6.78 -17.96
C ASP A 152 23.00 -6.44 -19.42
#